data_AF-A0A5C8BA06-F1
#
_entry.id   AF-A0A5C8BA06-F1
#
_cell.length_a   1.000
_cell.length_b   1.000
_cell.length_c   1.000
_cell.angle_alpha   90.00
_cell.angle_beta   90.00
_cell.angle_gamma   90.00
#
_symmetry.space_group_name_H-M   'P 1'
#
loop_
_entity.id
_entity.type
_entity.pdbx_description
1 polymer ?
#
loop_
_entity_poly.entity_id
_entity_poly.type
_entity_poly.pdbx_seq_one_letter_code
_entity_poly.pdbx_strand_id
1 'polypeptide(L)'
;MTAAPAPHDRCTAGVARIESCLDELDAALASGDADRIENHAQNLQRALSEGLAVFQQAAPNAALTPDLRQRLQAAQSRSQSQLQAVHRVLASTGRALGALFPQDGNDTYGDLGQSPAARAVGKAYR
;
A
#
# COMPACT_ATOMS: atom_id res chain seq x y z
N MET A 1 24.62 -2.83 -38.24
CA MET A 1 25.11 -3.09 -36.87
C MET A 1 24.59 -1.99 -35.97
N THR A 2 23.49 -2.23 -35.25
CA THR A 2 22.90 -1.25 -34.34
C THR A 2 23.75 -1.20 -33.07
N ALA A 3 24.41 -0.07 -32.80
CA ALA A 3 25.20 0.11 -31.59
C ALA A 3 24.32 -0.17 -30.37
N ALA A 4 24.81 -1.01 -29.45
CA ALA A 4 24.09 -1.32 -28.23
C ALA A 4 23.83 -0.01 -27.45
N PRO A 5 22.59 0.25 -26.97
CA PRO A 5 22.24 1.51 -26.33
C PRO A 5 23.16 1.76 -25.14
N ALA A 6 23.51 3.03 -24.90
CA ALA A 6 24.40 3.40 -23.82
C ALA A 6 23.82 2.95 -22.48
N PRO A 7 24.66 2.60 -21.49
CA PRO A 7 24.18 2.13 -20.18
C PRO A 7 23.23 3.13 -19.50
N HIS A 8 23.43 4.44 -19.73
CA HIS A 8 22.53 5.49 -19.24
C HIS A 8 21.12 5.38 -19.87
N ASP A 9 21.02 5.20 -21.20
CA ASP A 9 19.73 5.09 -21.89
C ASP A 9 18.93 3.87 -21.41
N ARG A 10 19.61 2.76 -21.10
CA ARG A 10 18.97 1.57 -20.55
C ARG A 10 18.40 1.82 -19.16
N CYS A 11 19.14 2.51 -18.30
CA CYS A 11 18.66 2.91 -16.97
C CYS A 11 17.45 3.84 -17.08
N THR A 12 17.50 4.83 -17.97
CA THR A 12 16.40 5.77 -18.23
C THR A 12 15.15 5.05 -18.73
N ALA A 13 15.30 4.11 -19.66
CA ALA A 13 14.20 3.28 -20.16
C ALA A 13 13.61 2.39 -19.06
N GLY A 14 14.45 1.82 -18.18
CA GLY A 14 14.00 1.05 -17.02
C GLY A 14 13.15 1.89 -16.07
N VAL A 15 13.58 3.12 -15.75
CA VAL A 15 12.81 4.04 -14.89
C VAL A 15 11.49 4.44 -15.53
N ALA A 16 11.49 4.78 -16.82
CA ALA A 16 10.26 5.14 -17.55
C ALA A 16 9.22 4.00 -17.55
N ARG A 17 9.69 2.75 -17.62
CA ARG A 17 8.82 1.57 -17.54
C ARG A 17 8.22 1.40 -16.15
N ILE A 18 8.99 1.61 -15.09
CA ILE A 18 8.48 1.58 -13.70
C ILE A 18 7.40 2.65 -13.50
N GLU A 19 7.64 3.88 -13.98
CA GLU A 19 6.68 4.98 -13.92
C GLU A 19 5.38 4.63 -14.65
N SER A 20 5.47 4.07 -15.87
CA SER A 20 4.30 3.63 -16.64
C SER A 20 3.50 2.55 -15.92
N CYS A 21 4.16 1.55 -15.33
CA CYS A 21 3.48 0.52 -14.55
C CYS A 21 2.79 1.09 -13.29
N LEU A 22 3.36 2.13 -12.66
CA LEU A 22 2.72 2.82 -11.53
C LEU A 22 1.48 3.61 -11.98
N ASP A 23 1.50 4.25 -13.14
CA ASP A 23 0.33 4.91 -13.73
C ASP A 23 -0.80 3.93 -14.03
N GLU A 24 -0.47 2.79 -14.63
CA GLU A 24 -1.45 1.73 -14.92
C GLU A 24 -2.02 1.12 -13.64
N LEU A 25 -1.20 0.90 -12.62
CA LEU A 25 -1.64 0.40 -11.32
C LEU A 25 -2.60 1.40 -10.64
N ASP A 26 -2.33 2.70 -10.71
CA ASP A 26 -3.25 3.72 -10.21
C ASP A 26 -4.59 3.70 -10.94
N ALA A 27 -4.58 3.57 -12.26
CA ALA A 27 -5.81 3.46 -13.04
C ALA A 27 -6.60 2.19 -12.68
N ALA A 28 -5.90 1.07 -12.44
CA ALA A 28 -6.52 -0.18 -12.00
C ALA A 28 -7.13 -0.05 -10.59
N LEU A 29 -6.40 0.53 -9.64
CA LEU A 29 -6.88 0.81 -8.29
C LEU A 29 -8.12 1.71 -8.30
N ALA A 30 -8.13 2.75 -9.15
CA ALA A 30 -9.27 3.64 -9.31
C ALA A 30 -10.50 2.93 -9.89
N SER A 31 -10.30 1.93 -10.76
CA SER A 31 -11.39 1.15 -11.36
C SER A 31 -11.98 0.07 -10.42
N GLY A 32 -11.26 -0.31 -9.36
CA GLY A 32 -11.67 -1.35 -8.42
C GLY A 32 -11.65 -2.78 -9.01
N ASP A 33 -11.04 -2.96 -10.18
CA ASP A 33 -10.94 -4.24 -10.87
C ASP A 33 -9.79 -5.09 -10.29
N ALA A 34 -10.15 -6.12 -9.53
CA ALA A 34 -9.21 -6.97 -8.81
C ALA A 34 -8.23 -7.70 -9.75
N ASP A 35 -8.72 -8.21 -10.89
CA ASP A 35 -7.88 -8.91 -11.87
C ASP A 35 -6.88 -7.96 -12.52
N ARG A 36 -7.31 -6.73 -12.84
CA ARG A 36 -6.40 -5.70 -13.37
C ARG A 36 -5.36 -5.27 -12.34
N ILE A 37 -5.77 -5.08 -11.08
CA ILE A 37 -4.84 -4.71 -10.00
C ILE A 37 -3.74 -5.77 -9.86
N GLU A 38 -4.11 -7.05 -9.80
CA GLU A 38 -3.16 -8.16 -9.68
C GLU A 38 -2.20 -8.22 -10.87
N ASN A 39 -2.72 -8.12 -12.10
CA ASN A 39 -1.91 -8.12 -13.31
C ASN A 39 -0.91 -6.94 -13.34
N HIS A 40 -1.36 -5.73 -13.04
CA HIS A 40 -0.48 -4.55 -13.04
C HIS A 40 0.51 -4.55 -11.87
N ALA A 41 0.17 -5.13 -10.72
CA ALA A 41 1.09 -5.34 -9.61
C ALA A 41 2.24 -6.29 -10.00
N GLN A 42 1.93 -7.41 -10.66
CA GLN A 42 2.95 -8.34 -11.18
C GLN A 42 3.83 -7.69 -12.25
N ASN A 43 3.25 -6.89 -13.14
CA ASN A 43 3.99 -6.14 -14.15
C ASN A 43 4.94 -5.12 -13.53
N LEU A 44 4.52 -4.41 -12.48
CA LEU A 44 5.36 -3.49 -11.72
C LEU A 44 6.54 -4.22 -11.05
N GLN A 45 6.28 -5.35 -10.39
CA GLN A 45 7.34 -6.16 -9.76
C GLN A 45 8.37 -6.65 -10.79
N ARG A 46 7.90 -7.08 -11.96
CA ARG A 46 8.77 -7.47 -13.07
C ARG A 46 9.59 -6.29 -13.58
N ALA A 47 8.97 -5.13 -13.80
CA ALA A 47 9.67 -3.92 -14.24
C ALA A 47 10.75 -3.46 -13.23
N LEU A 48 10.47 -3.55 -11.93
CA LEU A 48 11.43 -3.25 -10.87
C LEU A 48 12.63 -4.22 -10.88
N SER A 49 12.35 -5.51 -11.03
CA SER A 49 13.39 -6.55 -11.06
C SER A 49 14.27 -6.44 -12.30
N GLU A 50 13.67 -6.21 -13.47
CA GLU A 50 14.38 -5.96 -14.73
C GLU A 50 15.19 -4.65 -14.66
N GLY A 51 14.60 -3.57 -14.15
CA GLY A 51 15.29 -2.30 -13.94
C GLY A 51 16.50 -2.45 -13.02
N LEU A 52 16.34 -3.14 -11.89
CA LEU A 52 17.42 -3.43 -10.94
C LEU A 52 18.55 -4.23 -11.61
N ALA A 53 18.24 -5.22 -12.42
CA ALA A 53 19.25 -5.98 -13.17
C ALA A 53 20.03 -5.08 -14.16
N VAL A 54 19.33 -4.16 -14.84
CA VAL A 54 19.94 -3.17 -15.74
C VAL A 54 20.88 -2.23 -14.97
N PHE A 55 20.47 -1.73 -13.80
CA PHE A 55 21.31 -0.89 -12.96
C PHE A 55 22.56 -1.62 -12.46
N GLN A 56 22.43 -2.88 -12.04
CA GLN A 56 23.58 -3.70 -11.60
C GLN A 56 24.57 -3.96 -12.73
N GLN A 57 24.09 -4.19 -13.96
CA GLN A 57 24.94 -4.38 -15.14
C GLN A 57 25.67 -3.10 -15.56
N ALA A 58 25.14 -1.93 -15.23
CA ALA A 58 25.74 -0.63 -15.52
C ALA A 58 26.77 -0.16 -14.46
N ALA A 59 26.90 -0.90 -13.35
CA ALA A 59 27.40 -0.40 -12.06
C ALA A 59 28.90 -0.11 -11.88
N PRO A 60 29.87 -0.37 -12.78
CA PRO A 60 31.20 0.19 -12.56
C PRO A 60 31.29 1.68 -12.92
N ASN A 61 30.57 2.14 -13.95
CA ASN A 61 30.78 3.48 -14.55
C ASN A 61 29.52 4.35 -14.65
N ALA A 62 28.32 3.80 -14.46
CA ALA A 62 27.09 4.57 -14.49
C ALA A 62 26.69 4.99 -13.07
N ALA A 63 27.29 6.07 -12.57
CA ALA A 63 26.74 6.74 -11.40
C ALA A 63 25.28 7.12 -11.69
N LEU A 64 24.35 6.69 -10.82
CA LEU A 64 22.95 7.10 -10.89
C LEU A 64 22.89 8.62 -10.90
N THR A 65 22.54 9.18 -12.05
CA THR A 65 22.45 10.63 -12.23
C THR A 65 21.45 11.21 -11.23
N PRO A 66 21.64 12.45 -10.75
CA PRO A 66 20.71 13.09 -9.83
C PRO A 66 19.25 13.05 -10.30
N ASP A 67 19.00 13.22 -11.60
CA ASP A 67 17.67 13.14 -12.22
C ASP A 67 16.99 11.78 -11.99
N LEU A 68 17.65 10.68 -12.41
CA LEU A 68 17.14 9.32 -12.19
C LEU A 68 16.89 9.02 -10.71
N ARG A 69 17.73 9.55 -9.80
CA ARG A 69 17.51 9.42 -8.36
C ARG A 69 16.23 10.13 -7.92
N GLN A 70 16.00 11.36 -8.38
CA GLN A 70 14.78 12.11 -8.06
C GLN A 70 13.52 11.40 -8.58
N ARG A 71 13.57 10.88 -9.81
CA ARG A 71 12.45 10.11 -10.40
C ARG A 71 12.13 8.84 -9.61
N LEU A 72 13.15 8.09 -9.20
CA LEU A 72 12.96 6.91 -8.34
C LEU A 72 12.40 7.28 -6.95
N GLN A 73 12.83 8.40 -6.37
CA GLN A 73 12.26 8.90 -5.11
C GLN A 73 10.79 9.29 -5.26
N ALA A 74 10.42 9.94 -6.37
CA ALA A 74 9.03 10.28 -6.68
C ALA A 74 8.18 9.02 -6.86
N ALA A 75 8.68 8.03 -7.62
CA ALA A 75 8.02 6.73 -7.79
C ALA A 75 7.82 6.01 -6.45
N GLN A 76 8.81 6.04 -5.56
CA GLN A 76 8.70 5.48 -4.21
C GLN A 76 7.61 6.18 -3.39
N SER A 77 7.60 7.51 -3.37
CA SER A 77 6.58 8.29 -2.64
C SER A 77 5.16 7.99 -3.15
N ARG A 78 5.00 7.83 -4.46
CA ARG A 78 3.72 7.46 -5.08
C ARG A 78 3.24 6.08 -4.65
N SER A 79 4.11 5.08 -4.69
CA SER A 79 3.78 3.72 -4.23
C SER A 79 3.39 3.67 -2.75
N GLN A 80 4.08 4.44 -1.89
CA GLN A 80 3.70 4.56 -0.48
C GLN A 80 2.30 5.18 -0.30
N SER A 81 1.97 6.19 -1.11
CA SER A 81 0.65 6.82 -1.08
C SER A 81 -0.46 5.86 -1.50
N GLN A 82 -0.23 5.03 -2.52
CA GLN A 82 -1.15 3.97 -2.96
C GLN A 82 -1.41 2.96 -1.84
N LEU A 83 -0.36 2.48 -1.17
CA LEU A 83 -0.47 1.55 -0.05
C LEU A 83 -1.31 2.15 1.09
N GLN A 84 -1.07 3.42 1.44
CA GLN A 84 -1.86 4.11 2.46
C GLN A 84 -3.35 4.19 2.10
N ALA A 85 -3.67 4.47 0.83
CA ALA A 85 -5.05 4.50 0.36
C ALA A 85 -5.73 3.13 0.51
N VAL A 86 -5.06 2.05 0.09
CA VAL A 86 -5.55 0.66 0.24
C VAL A 86 -5.76 0.30 1.71
N HIS A 87 -4.78 0.58 2.58
CA HIS A 87 -4.90 0.34 4.02
C HIS A 87 -6.08 1.09 4.64
N ARG A 88 -6.32 2.34 4.21
CA ARG A 88 -7.47 3.13 4.67
C ARG A 88 -8.79 2.51 4.26
N VAL A 89 -8.90 2.01 3.02
CA VAL A 89 -10.09 1.30 2.51
C VAL A 89 -10.32 -0.01 3.27
N LEU A 90 -9.26 -0.79 3.52
CA LEU A 90 -9.35 -2.03 4.29
C LEU A 90 -9.82 -1.76 5.72
N ALA A 91 -9.28 -0.73 6.38
CA ALA A 91 -9.67 -0.34 7.73
C ALA A 91 -11.11 0.19 7.81
N SER A 92 -11.58 0.98 6.84
CA SER A 92 -12.99 1.42 6.80
C SER A 92 -13.92 0.24 6.55
N THR A 93 -13.54 -0.68 5.68
CA THR A 93 -14.32 -1.90 5.39
C THR A 93 -14.41 -2.80 6.61
N GLY A 94 -13.30 -3.04 7.29
CA GLY A 94 -13.28 -3.82 8.54
C GLY A 94 -14.17 -3.23 9.62
N ARG A 95 -14.19 -1.89 9.78
CA ARG A 95 -15.13 -1.21 10.69
C ARG A 95 -16.58 -1.34 10.26
N ALA A 96 -16.88 -1.22 8.97
CA ALA A 96 -18.23 -1.37 8.45
C ALA A 96 -18.76 -2.81 8.63
N LEU A 97 -17.93 -3.81 8.31
CA LEU A 97 -18.25 -5.22 8.54
C LEU A 97 -18.40 -5.51 10.04
N GLY A 98 -17.53 -4.98 10.89
CA GLY A 98 -17.63 -5.12 12.34
C GLY A 98 -18.88 -4.49 12.96
N ALA A 99 -19.54 -3.54 12.27
CA ALA A 99 -20.83 -3.01 12.69
C ALA A 99 -22.01 -3.94 12.31
N LEU A 100 -21.83 -4.79 11.30
CA LEU A 100 -22.83 -5.79 10.88
C LEU A 100 -22.81 -7.03 11.77
N PHE A 101 -21.65 -7.38 12.32
CA PHE A 101 -21.52 -8.44 13.31
C PHE A 101 -21.68 -7.81 14.70
N PRO A 102 -22.83 -7.96 15.38
CA PRO A 102 -22.96 -7.50 16.75
C PRO A 102 -21.85 -8.16 17.58
N GLN A 103 -21.08 -7.33 18.29
CA GLN A 103 -20.13 -7.84 19.24
C GLN A 103 -20.94 -8.51 20.35
N ASP A 104 -20.91 -9.85 20.41
CA ASP A 104 -21.39 -10.64 21.54
C ASP A 104 -20.58 -10.24 22.77
N GLY A 105 -20.89 -9.11 23.39
CA GLY A 105 -20.07 -8.60 24.48
C GLY A 105 -20.19 -7.14 24.84
N ASN A 106 -21.22 -6.38 24.40
CA ASN A 106 -21.55 -5.16 25.13
C ASN A 106 -22.60 -5.44 26.20
N ASP A 107 -22.02 -5.85 27.32
CA ASP A 107 -22.47 -5.97 28.69
C ASP A 107 -23.38 -4.81 29.15
N THR A 108 -24.56 -4.68 28.53
CA THR A 108 -25.54 -3.61 28.85
C THR A 108 -26.25 -3.87 30.19
N TYR A 109 -25.90 -4.94 30.89
CA TYR A 109 -26.45 -5.30 32.21
C TYR A 109 -25.39 -5.44 33.32
N GLY A 110 -24.09 -5.27 33.03
CA GLY A 110 -23.01 -5.43 34.02
C GLY A 110 -22.66 -4.18 34.83
N ASP A 111 -22.85 -2.97 34.29
CA ASP A 111 -22.32 -1.73 34.90
C ASP A 111 -23.30 -1.05 35.90
N LEU A 112 -24.58 -1.40 35.88
CA LEU A 112 -25.54 -0.91 36.88
C LEU A 112 -25.28 -1.46 38.29
N GLY A 113 -24.45 -2.48 38.44
CA GLY A 113 -24.09 -3.10 39.73
C GLY A 113 -22.90 -2.46 40.46
N GLN A 114 -22.10 -1.61 39.80
CA GLN A 114 -20.88 -1.03 40.39
C GLN A 114 -21.05 0.42 40.85
N SER A 115 -22.22 1.01 40.64
CA SER A 115 -22.56 2.31 41.24
C SER A 115 -22.64 2.19 42.77
N PRO A 116 -22.07 3.12 43.56
CA PRO A 116 -22.12 3.09 45.03
C PRO A 116 -23.57 3.10 45.58
N ALA A 117 -24.52 3.62 44.81
CA ALA A 117 -25.95 3.55 45.12
C ALA A 117 -26.52 2.12 45.04
N ALA A 118 -26.09 1.30 44.08
CA ALA A 118 -26.54 -0.08 43.91
C ALA A 118 -26.02 -1.01 45.03
N ARG A 119 -24.79 -0.76 45.50
CA ARG A 119 -24.20 -1.46 46.66
C ARG A 119 -24.91 -1.17 47.98
N ALA A 120 -25.49 0.02 48.14
CA ALA A 120 -26.21 0.40 49.36
C ALA A 120 -27.56 -0.33 49.49
N VAL A 121 -28.27 -0.53 48.37
CA VAL A 121 -29.57 -1.22 48.36
C VAL A 121 -29.43 -2.71 48.65
N GLY A 122 -28.38 -3.37 48.15
CA GLY A 122 -28.12 -4.80 48.41
C GLY A 122 -27.78 -5.15 49.87
N LYS A 123 -27.37 -4.16 50.70
CA LYS A 123 -27.07 -4.36 52.12
C LYS A 123 -28.28 -4.14 53.04
N ALA A 124 -29.33 -3.50 52.55
CA ALA A 124 -30.55 -3.21 53.32
C ALA A 124 -31.56 -4.38 53.33
N TYR A 125 -31.37 -5.37 52.46
CA TYR A 125 -32.25 -6.54 52.32
C TYR A 125 -31.57 -7.86 52.72
N ARG A 126 -30.49 -7.82 53.52
CA ARG A 126 -29.81 -9.01 54.03
C ARG A 126 -29.78 -9.04 55.54
#